data_AF-A0A953SER6-F1
#
_entry.id   AF-A0A953SER6-F1
#
_cell.length_a   1.000
_cell.length_b   1.000
_cell.length_c   1.000
_cell.angle_alpha   90.00
_cell.angle_beta   90.00
_cell.angle_gamma   90.00
#
_symmetry.space_group_name_H-M   'P 1'
#
loop_
_entity.id
_entity.type
_entity.pdbx_description
1 polymer ?
#
loop_
_entity_poly.entity_id
_entity_poly.type
_entity_poly.pdbx_seq_one_letter_code
_entity_poly.pdbx_strand_id
1 'polypeptide(L)' 'MDLTEIVKKYLAVAGGYGRPAALNDFGLDRARTEQVFSTFDEDYHISRYFHFAYTGGTAYKISGFDHTHVSIDAEIQSIL' A
#
# COMPACT_ATOMS: atom_id res chain seq x y z
N MET A 1 -6.54 -8.87 -7.35
CA MET A 1 -5.25 -8.59 -6.71
C MET A 1 -5.32 -9.03 -5.28
N ASP A 2 -4.54 -10.04 -4.94
CA ASP A 2 -4.33 -10.51 -3.57
C ASP A 2 -3.15 -9.76 -2.90
N LEU A 3 -2.91 -10.08 -1.63
CA LEU A 3 -1.85 -9.48 -0.82
C LEU A 3 -0.45 -9.79 -1.39
N THR A 4 -0.23 -11.01 -1.90
CA THR A 4 1.06 -11.42 -2.46
C THR A 4 1.41 -10.62 -3.71
N GLU A 5 0.46 -10.40 -4.61
CA GLU A 5 0.65 -9.60 -5.81
C GLU A 5 0.99 -8.14 -5.48
N ILE A 6 0.35 -7.57 -4.44
CA ILE A 6 0.61 -6.19 -4.02
C ILE A 6 1.97 -6.05 -3.35
N VAL A 7 2.38 -6.99 -2.50
CA VAL A 7 3.73 -6.95 -1.90
C VAL A 7 4.82 -7.10 -2.96
N LYS A 8 4.61 -7.95 -3.97
CA LYS A 8 5.54 -8.06 -5.12
C LYS A 8 5.66 -6.74 -5.90
N LYS A 9 4.53 -6.09 -6.20
CA LYS A 9 4.53 -4.78 -6.85
C LYS A 9 5.23 -3.73 -5.99
N TYR A 10 4.91 -3.68 -4.70
CA TYR A 10 5.54 -2.77 -3.74
C TYR A 10 7.05 -2.93 -3.76
N LEU A 11 7.58 -4.15 -3.65
CA LEU A 11 9.02 -4.40 -3.69
C LEU A 11 9.67 -3.95 -5.00
N ALA A 12 8.98 -4.13 -6.13
CA ALA A 12 9.46 -3.69 -7.43
C ALA A 12 9.60 -2.16 -7.54
N VAL A 13 8.69 -1.40 -6.91
CA VAL A 13 8.69 0.08 -6.99
C VAL A 13 9.46 0.75 -5.84
N ALA A 14 9.42 0.17 -4.63
CA ALA A 14 10.06 0.71 -3.44
C ALA A 14 11.56 0.34 -3.36
N GLY A 15 11.96 -0.75 -4.03
CA GLY A 15 13.31 -1.28 -3.96
C GLY A 15 13.69 -1.89 -2.60
N GLY A 16 12.69 -2.24 -1.78
CA GLY A 16 12.85 -2.87 -0.46
C GLY A 16 11.74 -2.49 0.53
N TYR A 17 11.62 -3.26 1.62
CA TYR A 17 10.70 -2.99 2.72
C TYR A 17 11.06 -1.73 3.52
N GLY A 18 10.07 -1.17 4.22
CA GLY A 18 10.18 0.04 5.04
C GLY A 18 10.40 1.32 4.24
N ARG A 19 10.43 1.25 2.90
CA ARG A 19 10.61 2.42 2.02
C ARG A 19 9.25 2.92 1.53
N PRO A 20 9.02 4.25 1.53
CA PRO A 20 7.79 4.81 1.01
C PRO A 20 7.75 4.66 -0.52
N ALA A 21 6.66 4.08 -1.02
CA ALA A 21 6.33 4.03 -2.44
C ALA A 21 5.09 4.88 -2.72
N ALA A 22 5.09 5.65 -3.81
CA ALA A 22 3.91 6.40 -4.20
C ALA A 22 2.80 5.43 -4.63
N LEU A 23 1.56 5.68 -4.18
CA LEU A 23 0.40 4.85 -4.55
C LEU A 23 0.15 4.85 -6.06
N ASN A 24 0.58 5.90 -6.76
CA ASN A 24 0.52 6.01 -8.21
C ASN A 24 1.47 5.05 -8.95
N ASP A 25 2.55 4.59 -8.32
CA ASP A 25 3.57 3.75 -8.97
C ASP A 25 3.13 2.28 -9.08
N PHE A 26 2.04 1.88 -8.42
CA PHE A 26 1.50 0.52 -8.47
C PHE A 26 0.90 0.15 -9.84
N GLY A 27 0.72 1.15 -10.72
CA GLY A 27 0.21 0.97 -12.09
C GLY A 27 -1.24 0.47 -12.13
N LEU A 28 -2.02 0.83 -11.10
CA LEU A 28 -3.44 0.54 -11.00
C LEU A 28 -4.24 1.83 -11.27
N ASP A 29 -5.45 1.68 -11.78
CA ASP A 29 -6.37 2.81 -11.86
C ASP A 29 -6.75 3.30 -10.45
N ARG A 30 -7.25 4.53 -10.36
CA ARG A 30 -7.56 5.18 -9.09
C ARG A 30 -8.52 4.36 -8.23
N ALA A 31 -9.63 3.91 -8.78
CA ALA A 31 -10.66 3.19 -8.04
C ALA A 31 -10.11 1.87 -7.50
N ARG A 32 -9.28 1.19 -8.29
CA ARG A 32 -8.65 -0.06 -7.88
C ARG A 32 -7.59 0.13 -6.80
N THR A 33 -6.77 1.18 -6.88
CA THR A 33 -5.83 1.54 -5.81
C THR A 33 -6.57 1.80 -4.51
N GLU A 34 -7.57 2.69 -4.53
CA GLU A 34 -8.37 3.04 -3.34
C GLU A 34 -9.05 1.81 -2.74
N GLN A 35 -9.67 0.96 -3.56
CA GLN A 35 -10.31 -0.27 -3.10
C GLN A 35 -9.32 -1.22 -2.43
N VAL A 36 -8.22 -1.56 -3.09
CA VAL A 36 -7.28 -2.58 -2.62
C VAL A 36 -6.61 -2.16 -1.31
N PHE A 37 -6.10 -0.93 -1.25
CA PHE A 37 -5.42 -0.47 -0.06
C PHE A 37 -6.39 -0.21 1.11
N SER A 38 -7.64 0.18 0.85
CA SER A 38 -8.65 0.28 1.92
C SER A 38 -8.96 -1.10 2.50
N THR A 39 -9.11 -2.13 1.66
CA THR A 39 -9.31 -3.51 2.15
C THR A 39 -8.17 -3.98 3.07
N PHE A 40 -6.92 -3.61 2.77
CA PHE A 40 -5.78 -3.99 3.62
C PHE A 40 -5.66 -3.16 4.89
N ASP A 41 -6.04 -1.88 4.84
CA ASP A 41 -6.07 -0.99 6.00
C ASP A 41 -7.19 -1.37 6.98
N GLU A 42 -8.32 -1.86 6.47
CA GLU A 42 -9.46 -2.33 7.27
C GLU A 42 -9.22 -3.71 7.91
N ASP A 43 -8.37 -4.57 7.35
CA ASP A 43 -8.03 -5.88 7.93
C ASP A 43 -6.91 -5.75 8.97
N TYR A 44 -7.26 -5.90 10.25
CA TYR A 44 -6.32 -5.75 11.37
C TYR A 44 -5.12 -6.74 11.36
N HIS A 45 -5.23 -7.88 10.66
CA HIS A 45 -4.09 -8.79 10.52
C HIS A 45 -3.08 -8.26 9.52
N ILE A 46 -3.51 -7.46 8.55
CA ILE A 46 -2.71 -6.94 7.45
C ILE A 46 -2.27 -5.49 7.72
N SER A 47 -3.19 -4.63 8.17
CA SER A 47 -3.00 -3.18 8.29
C SER A 47 -1.81 -2.79 9.16
N ARG A 48 -1.49 -3.60 10.17
CA ARG A 48 -0.32 -3.42 11.05
C ARG A 48 1.03 -3.33 10.32
N TYR A 49 1.10 -3.85 9.09
CA TYR A 49 2.31 -3.84 8.27
C TYR A 49 2.32 -2.72 7.22
N PHE A 50 1.21 -2.00 7.05
CA PHE A 50 1.04 -0.96 6.03
C PHE A 50 1.04 0.41 6.69
N HIS A 51 2.01 1.24 6.34
CA HIS A 51 2.15 2.60 6.87
C HIS A 51 1.87 3.60 5.77
N PHE A 52 0.69 4.23 5.83
CA PHE A 52 0.30 5.24 4.85
C PHE A 52 0.78 6.65 5.25
N ALA A 53 1.15 7.45 4.26
CA ALA A 53 1.64 8.80 4.48
C ALA A 53 1.13 9.80 3.43
N TYR A 54 1.09 11.06 3.82
CA TYR A 54 0.80 12.20 2.95
C TYR A 54 2.04 13.09 2.82
N THR A 55 2.78 12.95 1.73
CA THR A 55 4.06 13.66 1.50
C THR A 55 4.07 14.47 0.19
N GLY A 56 2.92 14.58 -0.47
CA GLY A 56 2.73 15.28 -1.75
C GLY A 56 2.50 14.35 -2.93
N GLY A 57 2.06 14.92 -4.06
CA GLY A 57 1.70 14.15 -5.27
C GLY A 57 0.20 13.81 -5.34
N THR A 58 -0.14 12.80 -6.14
CA THR A 58 -1.53 12.37 -6.34
C THR A 58 -2.07 11.70 -5.08
N ALA A 59 -3.11 12.30 -4.48
CA ALA A 59 -3.78 11.75 -3.31
C ALA A 59 -4.83 10.69 -3.69
N TYR A 60 -4.90 9.62 -2.91
CA TYR A 60 -5.86 8.53 -2.99
C TYR A 60 -6.62 8.43 -1.67
N LYS A 61 -7.90 8.07 -1.72
CA LYS A 61 -8.72 7.83 -0.53
C LYS A 61 -8.56 6.38 -0.06
N ILE A 62 -7.83 6.18 1.03
CA ILE A 62 -7.68 4.89 1.69
C ILE A 62 -8.47 4.94 3.00
N SER A 63 -9.47 4.07 3.16
CA SER A 63 -10.36 4.04 4.34
C SER A 63 -10.98 5.41 4.68
N GLY A 64 -11.23 6.24 3.67
CA GLY A 64 -11.80 7.59 3.81
C GLY A 64 -10.78 8.72 4.06
N PHE A 65 -9.50 8.40 4.26
CA PHE A 65 -8.43 9.36 4.49
C PHE A 65 -7.56 9.54 3.25
N ASP A 66 -7.02 10.75 3.06
CA ASP A 66 -6.17 11.04 1.91
C ASP A 66 -4.73 10.59 2.20
N HIS A 67 -4.20 9.76 1.30
CA HIS A 67 -2.81 9.28 1.34
C HIS A 67 -2.18 9.36 -0.04
N THR A 68 -0.85 9.48 -0.06
CA THR A 68 -0.06 9.60 -1.29
C THR A 68 0.93 8.46 -1.44
N HIS A 69 1.40 7.92 -0.30
CA HIS A 69 2.43 6.90 -0.24
C HIS A 69 2.06 5.80 0.76
N VAL A 70 2.69 4.65 0.60
CA VAL A 70 2.63 3.51 1.50
C VAL A 70 4.03 2.92 1.68
N SER A 71 4.36 2.55 2.92
CA SER A 71 5.51 1.70 3.25
C SER A 71 4.99 0.37 3.78
N ILE A 72 5.66 -0.74 3.46
CA ILE A 72 5.30 -2.07 3.97
C ILE A 72 6.46 -2.62 4.79
N ASP A 73 6.16 -3.08 5.99
CA ASP A 73 7.12 -3.73 6.89
C ASP A 73 7.52 -5.12 6.37
N ALA A 74 8.75 -5.55 6.67
CA ALA A 74 9.25 -6.85 6.20
C ALA A 74 8.49 -8.03 6.84
N GLU A 75 7.97 -7.82 8.05
CA GLU A 75 7.22 -8.79 8.84
C GLU A 75 5.92 -9.26 8.16
N ILE A 76 5.44 -8.55 7.12
CA ILE A 76 4.33 -9.01 6.27
C ILE A 76 4.58 -10.42 5.73
N GLN A 77 5.85 -10.79 5.52
CA GLN A 77 6.27 -12.12 5.06
C GLN A 77 5.80 -13.26 5.96
N SER A 78 5.49 -12.98 7.23
CA SER A 78 4.95 -14.00 8.15
C SER A 78 3.52 -14.46 7.81
N ILE A 79 2.80 -13.72 6.97
CA ILE A 79 1.41 -14.00 6.58
C ILE A 79 1.21 -14.11 5.05
N LEU A 80 2.32 -14.16 4.29
CA LEU A 80 2.33 -14.36 2.84
C LEU A 80 2.48 -15.83 2.44
#